data_AF-A0A4U9HWA4-F1
#
_entry.id   AF-A0A4U9HWA4-F1
#
_cell.length_a   1.000
_cell.length_b   1.000
_cell.length_c   1.000
_cell.angle_alpha   90.00
_cell.angle_beta   90.00
_cell.angle_gamma   90.00
#
_symmetry.space_group_name_H-M   'P 1'
#
loop_
_entity.id
_entity.type
_entity.pdbx_description
1 polymer ?
#
loop_
_entity_poly.entity_id
_entity_poly.type
_entity_poly.pdbx_seq_one_letter_code
_entity_poly.pdbx_strand_id
1 'polypeptide(L)'
;MFLQAETIPGLIDNMQRCTKPGGYNLIVAAMNTEDYPCNVGFPFAFKNRELSGYYAGWEQLKYNEDVGELHRTDAQGNRIKLRFATLLARKPA
;
A
#
# COMPACT_ATOMS: atom_id res chain seq x y z
N MET A 1 5.14 2.60 -15.53
CA MET A 1 6.09 1.59 -15.03
C MET A 1 5.80 1.38 -13.54
N PHE A 2 5.83 0.14 -13.04
CA PHE A 2 5.59 -0.18 -11.62
C PHE A 2 6.91 -0.28 -10.86
N LEU A 3 6.88 -0.06 -9.54
CA LEU A 3 8.05 -0.14 -8.67
C LEU A 3 8.45 -1.60 -8.41
N GLN A 4 9.75 -1.89 -8.49
CA GLN A 4 10.30 -3.20 -8.11
C GLN A 4 10.29 -3.36 -6.59
N ALA A 5 10.17 -4.61 -6.11
CA ALA A 5 10.05 -4.91 -4.69
C ALA A 5 11.24 -4.39 -3.87
N GLU A 6 12.45 -4.46 -4.44
CA GLU A 6 13.70 -4.05 -3.78
C GLU A 6 13.75 -2.53 -3.55
N THR A 7 12.98 -1.76 -4.32
CA THR A 7 12.93 -0.30 -4.19
C THR A 7 12.09 0.14 -2.99
N ILE A 8 11.14 -0.69 -2.54
CA ILE A 8 10.10 -0.28 -1.59
C ILE A 8 10.66 0.10 -0.22
N PRO A 9 11.56 -0.67 0.42
CA PRO A 9 12.07 -0.31 1.74
C PRO A 9 12.78 1.05 1.75
N GLY A 10 13.68 1.27 0.78
CA GLY A 10 14.43 2.53 0.67
C GLY A 10 13.57 3.72 0.28
N LEU A 11 12.55 3.51 -0.56
CA LEU A 11 11.61 4.55 -0.93
C LEU A 11 10.76 5.01 0.26
N ILE A 12 10.22 4.08 1.04
CA ILE A 12 9.40 4.39 2.21
C ILE A 12 10.23 5.11 3.27
N ASP A 13 11.45 4.63 3.55
CA ASP A 13 12.38 5.32 4.46
C ASP A 13 12.65 6.77 3.99
N ASN A 14 12.91 6.96 2.69
CA ASN A 14 13.12 8.29 2.14
C ASN A 14 11.88 9.19 2.28
N MET A 15 10.68 8.65 1.99
CA MET A 15 9.41 9.37 2.21
C MET A 15 9.27 9.80 3.66
N GLN A 16 9.48 8.89 4.62
CA GLN A 16 9.38 9.16 6.04
C GLN A 16 10.41 10.20 6.52
N ARG A 17 11.65 10.12 6.05
CA ARG A 17 12.71 11.10 6.35
C ARG A 17 12.36 12.49 5.83
N CYS A 18 11.84 12.58 4.60
CA CYS A 18 11.52 13.84 3.94
C CYS A 18 10.18 14.47 4.39
N THR A 19 9.32 13.74 5.10
CA THR A 19 8.15 14.34 5.75
C THR A 19 8.58 15.13 6.99
N LYS A 20 8.12 16.38 7.10
CA LYS A 20 8.32 17.22 8.29
C LYS A 20 7.66 16.61 9.53
N PRO A 21 8.18 16.85 10.75
CA PRO A 21 7.44 16.51 11.98
C PRO A 21 6.04 17.12 11.95
N GLY A 22 5.03 16.36 12.36
CA GLY A 22 3.61 16.73 12.24
C GLY A 22 3.02 16.66 10.82
N GLY A 23 3.83 16.37 9.80
CA GLY A 23 3.40 16.18 8.41
C GLY A 23 2.80 14.79 8.15
N TYR A 24 2.29 14.57 6.94
CA TYR A 24 1.46 13.40 6.62
C TYR A 24 1.98 12.65 5.40
N ASN A 25 1.76 11.34 5.39
CA ASN A 25 1.89 10.48 4.22
C ASN A 25 0.55 9.78 3.96
N LEU A 26 0.13 9.78 2.69
CA LEU A 26 -1.03 9.05 2.19
C LEU A 26 -0.55 8.03 1.16
N ILE A 27 -0.87 6.76 1.37
CA ILE A 27 -0.52 5.65 0.47
C ILE A 27 -1.76 4.81 0.22
N VAL A 28 -2.01 4.47 -1.04
CA VAL A 28 -2.98 3.46 -1.47
C VAL A 28 -2.25 2.53 -2.43
N ALA A 29 -2.15 1.25 -2.08
CA ALA A 29 -1.39 0.28 -2.88
C ALA A 29 -2.03 -1.10 -2.86
N ALA A 30 -1.87 -1.84 -3.96
CA ALA A 30 -2.35 -3.20 -4.09
C ALA A 30 -1.63 -4.14 -3.11
N MET A 31 -2.35 -5.16 -2.64
CA MET A 31 -1.85 -6.20 -1.77
C MET A 31 -1.84 -7.57 -2.45
N ASN A 32 -1.03 -8.47 -1.91
CA ASN A 32 -1.05 -9.89 -2.23
C ASN A 32 -1.35 -10.68 -0.96
N THR A 33 -2.59 -11.16 -0.82
CA THR A 33 -3.09 -11.88 0.36
C THR A 33 -3.64 -13.24 -0.03
N GLU A 34 -3.76 -14.16 0.93
CA GLU A 34 -4.23 -15.52 0.65
C GLU A 34 -5.66 -15.55 0.08
N ASP A 35 -6.53 -14.64 0.54
CA ASP A 35 -7.93 -14.54 0.14
C ASP A 35 -8.15 -13.70 -1.14
N TYR A 36 -7.21 -12.81 -1.47
CA TYR A 36 -7.19 -12.00 -2.70
C TYR A 36 -5.77 -11.96 -3.29
N PRO A 37 -5.29 -13.07 -3.91
CA PRO A 37 -3.95 -13.13 -4.47
C PRO A 37 -3.79 -12.19 -5.66
N CYS A 38 -2.65 -11.51 -5.73
CA CYS A 38 -2.37 -10.53 -6.78
C CYS A 38 -1.88 -11.20 -8.08
N ASN A 39 -2.81 -11.51 -8.98
CA ASN A 39 -2.53 -12.18 -10.27
C ASN A 39 -2.35 -11.22 -11.46
N VAL A 40 -2.26 -9.90 -11.21
CA VAL A 40 -2.29 -8.85 -12.26
C VAL A 40 -0.89 -8.53 -12.81
N GLY A 41 0.15 -9.18 -12.28
CA GLY A 41 1.53 -9.01 -12.72
C GLY A 41 2.20 -7.74 -12.20
N PHE A 42 1.76 -7.19 -11.07
CA PHE A 42 2.51 -6.13 -10.40
C PHE A 42 3.83 -6.71 -9.87
N PRO A 43 4.97 -6.05 -10.11
CA PRO A 43 6.28 -6.47 -9.58
C PRO A 43 6.36 -6.38 -8.05
N PHE A 44 5.45 -5.62 -7.42
CA PHE A 44 5.32 -5.53 -5.98
C PHE A 44 3.85 -5.37 -5.58
N ALA A 45 3.48 -6.00 -4.46
CA ALA A 45 2.24 -5.80 -3.74
C ALA A 45 2.47 -6.08 -2.26
N PHE A 46 1.87 -5.28 -1.38
CA PHE A 46 2.08 -5.41 0.06
C PHE A 46 1.48 -6.73 0.59
N LYS A 47 2.15 -7.32 1.57
CA LYS A 47 1.58 -8.40 2.41
C LYS A 47 0.69 -7.81 3.51
N ASN A 48 -0.06 -8.68 4.17
CA ASN A 48 -0.86 -8.33 5.34
C ASN A 48 -0.03 -7.56 6.37
N ARG A 49 -0.52 -6.38 6.77
CA ARG A 49 0.07 -5.46 7.75
C ARG A 49 1.47 -4.94 7.43
N GLU A 50 2.01 -5.21 6.24
CA GLU A 50 3.37 -4.79 5.88
C GLU A 50 3.48 -3.25 5.85
N LEU A 51 2.52 -2.56 5.23
CA LEU A 51 2.50 -1.10 5.18
C LEU A 51 2.32 -0.47 6.58
N SER A 52 1.43 -1.02 7.41
CA SER A 52 1.29 -0.57 8.81
C SER A 52 2.58 -0.76 9.60
N GLY A 53 3.29 -1.86 9.36
CA GLY A 53 4.60 -2.15 9.96
C GLY A 53 5.66 -1.11 9.61
N TYR A 54 5.73 -0.70 8.34
CA TYR A 54 6.65 0.37 7.92
C TYR A 54 6.40 1.69 8.65
N TYR A 55 5.13 2.01 8.93
CA TYR A 55 4.72 3.23 9.64
C TYR A 55 4.50 3.00 11.14
N ALA A 56 5.12 1.98 11.72
CA ALA A 56 5.14 1.80 13.17
C ALA A 56 5.77 3.04 13.84
N GLY A 57 5.11 3.56 14.88
CA GLY A 57 5.53 4.78 15.57
C GLY A 57 4.99 6.09 14.96
N TRP A 58 4.33 6.04 13.81
CA TRP A 58 3.54 7.17 13.32
C TRP A 58 2.08 7.07 13.79
N GLU A 59 1.39 8.21 13.88
CA GLU A 59 -0.04 8.23 14.18
C GLU A 59 -0.82 7.80 12.93
N GLN A 60 -1.42 6.61 12.95
CA GLN A 60 -2.19 6.06 11.83
C GLN A 60 -3.65 6.55 11.89
N LEU A 61 -3.89 7.74 11.35
CA LEU A 61 -5.22 8.39 11.33
C LEU A 61 -6.25 7.61 10.50
N LYS A 62 -5.79 6.90 9.48
CA LYS A 62 -6.57 5.89 8.76
C LYS A 62 -5.66 4.75 8.37
N TYR A 63 -6.08 3.53 8.69
CA TYR A 63 -5.49 2.32 8.13
C TYR A 63 -6.58 1.29 7.85
N ASN A 64 -6.61 0.74 6.63
CA ASN A 64 -7.40 -0.43 6.30
C ASN A 64 -6.73 -1.25 5.19
N GLU A 65 -7.21 -2.49 5.04
CA GLU A 65 -6.79 -3.46 4.03
C GLU A 65 -8.02 -3.99 3.29
N ASP A 66 -8.93 -3.08 2.93
CA ASP A 66 -10.24 -3.40 2.39
C ASP A 66 -10.14 -3.95 0.96
N VAL A 67 -11.17 -4.72 0.57
CA VAL A 67 -11.30 -5.21 -0.81
C VAL A 67 -11.75 -4.05 -1.70
N GLY A 68 -11.01 -3.81 -2.77
CA GLY A 68 -11.33 -2.83 -3.81
C GLY A 68 -11.28 -3.45 -5.20
N GLU A 69 -11.48 -2.60 -6.20
CA GLU A 69 -11.57 -3.02 -7.61
C GLU A 69 -10.63 -2.20 -8.49
N LEU A 70 -9.80 -2.89 -9.27
CA LEU A 70 -9.03 -2.25 -10.33
C LEU A 70 -9.96 -1.70 -11.41
N HIS A 71 -9.48 -0.72 -12.17
CA HIS A 71 -10.18 -0.31 -13.40
C HIS A 71 -10.11 -1.37 -14.50
N ARG A 72 -9.03 -2.17 -14.53
CA ARG A 72 -8.89 -3.31 -15.46
C ARG A 72 -9.91 -4.40 -15.14
N THR A 73 -10.44 -5.03 -16.18
CA THR A 73 -11.40 -6.13 -16.10
C THR A 73 -10.75 -7.49 -16.36
N ASP A 74 -11.39 -8.55 -15.88
CA ASP A 74 -11.09 -9.94 -16.22
C ASP A 74 -11.63 -10.34 -17.61
N ALA A 75 -11.51 -11.63 -17.95
CA ALA A 75 -11.97 -12.18 -19.23
C ALA A 75 -13.51 -12.13 -19.41
N GLN A 76 -14.25 -11.97 -18.32
CA GLN A 76 -15.71 -11.88 -18.29
C GLN A 76 -16.20 -10.41 -18.24
N GLY A 77 -15.29 -9.44 -18.25
CA GLY A 77 -15.62 -8.01 -18.19
C GLY A 77 -15.90 -7.48 -16.78
N ASN A 78 -15.68 -8.27 -15.72
CA ASN A 78 -15.82 -7.79 -14.35
C ASN A 78 -14.54 -7.10 -13.89
N ARG A 79 -14.66 -6.07 -13.03
CA ARG A 79 -13.48 -5.42 -12.45
C ARG A 79 -12.73 -6.38 -11.54
N ILE A 80 -11.39 -6.42 -11.67
CA ILE A 80 -10.56 -7.33 -10.89
C ILE A 80 -10.54 -6.87 -9.43
N LYS A 81 -10.95 -7.76 -8.51
CA LYS A 81 -10.95 -7.52 -7.06
C LYS A 81 -9.59 -7.84 -6.44
N LEU A 82 -9.09 -6.93 -5.61
CA LEU A 82 -7.86 -7.09 -4.82
C LEU A 82 -8.03 -6.39 -3.47
N ARG A 83 -7.24 -6.78 -2.47
CA ARG A 83 -7.08 -5.95 -1.27
C ARG A 83 -6.17 -4.76 -1.56
N PHE A 84 -6.45 -3.64 -0.90
CA PHE A 84 -5.63 -2.43 -0.95
C PHE A 84 -5.28 -1.98 0.45
N ALA A 85 -3.99 -1.79 0.70
CA ALA A 85 -3.53 -1.12 1.90
C ALA A 85 -3.73 0.38 1.71
N THR A 86 -4.63 0.98 2.49
CA THR A 86 -4.89 2.42 2.51
C THR A 86 -4.41 2.99 3.84
N LEU A 87 -3.41 3.86 3.79
CA LEU A 87 -2.81 4.48 4.97
C LEU A 87 -2.85 6.01 4.84
N LEU A 88 -3.37 6.69 5.86
CA LEU A 88 -3.06 8.09 6.17
C LEU A 88 -2.36 8.12 7.52
N ALA A 89 -1.07 8.45 7.53
CA ALA A 89 -0.25 8.50 8.74
C ALA A 89 0.37 9.87 8.95
N ARG A 90 0.43 10.32 10.20
CA ARG A 90 1.06 11.57 10.61
C ARG A 90 2.37 11.29 11.36
N LYS A 91 3.43 11.99 10.98
CA LYS A 91 4.73 11.92 11.65
C LYS A 91 4.64 12.57 13.03
N PRO A 92 5.15 11.94 14.09
CA PRO A 92 5.28 12.60 15.39
C PRO A 92 6.06 13.92 15.28
N ALA A 93 5.72 14.86 16.16
CA ALA A 93 6.42 16.15 16.25
C ALA A 93 7.81 15.99 16.89
#